data_AF-A0A7X9R4Z3-F1
#
_entry.id   AF-A0A7X9R4Z3-F1
#
_cell.length_a   1.000
_cell.length_b   1.000
_cell.length_c   1.000
_cell.angle_alpha   90.00
_cell.angle_beta   90.00
_cell.angle_gamma   90.00
#
_symmetry.space_group_name_H-M   'P 1'
#
loop_
_entity.id
_entity.type
_entity.pdbx_description
1 polymer ?
#
loop_
_entity_poly.entity_id
_entity_poly.type
_entity_poly.pdbx_seq_one_letter_code
_entity_poly.pdbx_strand_id
1 'polypeptide(L)'
;MYILDQTNEWDVDLPEFDVRNDEIKNQRDMLFDYFIMKASTVDILVYQGLNEEKTIKQMKKLFKNKQIRTEHRARCYKFFLDDTAKKWILANNLSECTSVIYDKNENVIADFNRHVSFYEKVSMANSILLVKELPIQIEIYNREIDREWEIELQDQAKSYYISTHYDWIEKLAFETIENLYFYPLSIYIEKHDGEQYQMQKDWAKYGVEYIDSGQRVFTLSSKGMYHAEVPGFFLTVKNTDELKVVFEELFYLAYQNDAFIVSQNKLNIRTGRNRIFKSGDEIILTFDHDAQGIVLQSVLNFEKVKSLFTNCMITHIQQES
;
A
#
# COMPACT_ATOMS: atom_id res chain seq x y z
N MET A 1 9.93 6.17 -12.87
CA MET A 1 10.79 5.66 -11.79
C MET A 1 10.58 4.16 -11.76
N TYR A 2 11.58 3.39 -12.18
CA TYR A 2 11.61 1.94 -11.94
C TYR A 2 12.58 1.72 -10.79
N ILE A 3 12.16 1.01 -9.74
CA ILE A 3 13.00 0.61 -8.62
C ILE A 3 13.18 -0.90 -8.75
N LEU A 4 14.43 -1.34 -8.83
CA LEU A 4 14.78 -2.75 -8.67
C LEU A 4 15.21 -2.92 -7.20
N ASP A 5 14.24 -3.22 -6.34
CA ASP A 5 14.46 -3.44 -4.91
C ASP A 5 14.75 -4.92 -4.64
N GLN A 6 15.83 -5.18 -3.90
CA GLN A 6 16.22 -6.51 -3.41
C GLN A 6 16.01 -6.66 -1.90
N THR A 7 15.53 -5.64 -1.19
CA THR A 7 15.30 -5.70 0.25
C THR A 7 13.93 -6.26 0.60
N ASN A 8 13.75 -7.57 0.37
CA ASN A 8 12.88 -8.34 1.27
C ASN A 8 13.77 -9.19 2.16
N GLU A 9 14.18 -8.63 3.30
CA GLU A 9 15.08 -9.29 4.28
C GLU A 9 14.45 -10.51 4.97
N TRP A 10 13.23 -10.91 4.57
CA TRP A 10 12.45 -11.98 5.20
C TRP A 10 12.42 -13.31 4.43
N ASP A 11 13.03 -13.39 3.24
CA ASP A 11 12.80 -14.49 2.28
C ASP A 11 14.08 -15.26 1.91
N VAL A 12 14.89 -15.61 2.91
CA VAL A 12 16.27 -16.11 2.71
C VAL A 12 16.39 -17.62 2.45
N ASP A 13 15.28 -18.37 2.40
CA ASP A 13 15.33 -19.85 2.38
C ASP A 13 14.51 -20.54 1.25
N LEU A 14 14.32 -19.91 0.08
CA LEU A 14 13.64 -20.54 -1.06
C LEU A 14 14.54 -20.66 -2.32
N PRO A 15 14.55 -21.80 -3.05
CA PRO A 15 15.28 -21.97 -4.32
C PRO A 15 14.86 -20.96 -5.42
N GLU A 16 13.66 -20.39 -5.31
CA GLU A 16 13.13 -19.34 -6.19
C GLU A 16 13.86 -18.00 -5.99
N PHE A 17 14.48 -17.78 -4.82
CA PHE A 17 15.30 -16.60 -4.53
C PHE A 17 16.55 -16.55 -5.42
N ASP A 18 17.25 -17.67 -5.59
CA ASP A 18 18.47 -17.72 -6.40
C ASP A 18 18.20 -17.48 -7.89
N VAL A 19 17.12 -18.08 -8.43
CA VAL A 19 16.68 -17.85 -9.81
C VAL A 19 16.29 -16.40 -10.02
N ARG A 20 15.52 -15.82 -9.07
CA ARG A 20 15.12 -14.42 -9.12
C ARG A 20 16.31 -13.47 -8.96
N ASN A 21 17.29 -13.82 -8.14
CA ASN A 21 18.51 -13.05 -7.96
C ASN A 21 19.34 -13.01 -9.26
N ASP A 22 19.45 -14.13 -9.97
CA ASP A 22 20.16 -14.18 -11.26
C ASP A 22 19.40 -13.41 -12.36
N GLU A 23 18.07 -13.47 -12.38
CA GLU A 23 17.25 -12.61 -13.27
C GLU A 23 17.47 -11.12 -12.99
N ILE A 24 17.49 -10.72 -11.72
CA ILE A 24 17.70 -9.34 -11.30
C ILE A 24 19.12 -8.87 -11.67
N LYS A 25 20.15 -9.70 -11.46
CA LYS A 25 21.51 -9.38 -11.90
C LYS A 25 21.58 -9.18 -13.41
N ASN A 26 20.97 -10.08 -14.18
CA ASN A 26 20.92 -9.97 -15.64
C ASN A 26 20.20 -8.67 -16.09
N GLN A 27 19.08 -8.33 -15.47
CA GLN A 27 18.36 -7.08 -15.75
C GLN A 27 19.17 -5.85 -15.36
N ARG A 28 19.86 -5.89 -14.22
CA ARG A 28 20.77 -4.82 -13.77
C ARG A 28 21.90 -4.59 -14.78
N ASP A 29 22.54 -5.66 -15.27
CA ASP A 29 23.63 -5.58 -16.24
C ASP A 29 23.14 -5.04 -17.60
N MET A 30 21.98 -5.52 -18.10
CA MET A 30 21.38 -4.99 -19.33
C MET A 30 21.09 -3.47 -19.24
N LEU A 31 20.58 -3.02 -18.10
CA LEU A 31 20.27 -1.61 -17.86
C LEU A 31 21.55 -0.79 -17.70
N PHE A 32 22.55 -1.32 -17.02
CA PHE A 32 23.88 -0.69 -16.92
C PHE A 32 24.47 -0.42 -18.30
N ASP A 33 24.47 -1.44 -19.17
CA ASP A 33 24.98 -1.33 -20.54
C ASP A 33 24.27 -0.22 -21.33
N TYR A 34 22.94 -0.22 -21.26
CA TYR A 34 22.10 0.79 -21.91
C TYR A 34 22.43 2.21 -21.47
N PHE A 35 22.55 2.45 -20.16
CA PHE A 35 22.81 3.80 -19.63
C PHE A 35 24.25 4.25 -19.86
N ILE A 36 25.25 3.36 -19.76
CA ILE A 36 26.64 3.69 -20.10
C ILE A 36 26.76 4.12 -21.56
N MET A 37 26.03 3.50 -22.48
CA MET A 37 26.05 3.90 -23.89
C MET A 37 25.48 5.32 -24.10
N LYS A 38 24.49 5.73 -23.30
CA LYS A 38 23.90 7.08 -23.32
C LYS A 38 24.67 8.12 -22.51
N ALA A 39 25.56 7.68 -21.64
CA ALA A 39 26.27 8.54 -20.71
C ALA A 39 27.22 9.52 -21.41
N SER A 40 27.42 10.68 -20.80
CA SER A 40 28.58 11.55 -21.05
C SER A 40 29.53 11.59 -19.86
N THR A 41 29.02 11.31 -18.66
CA THR A 41 29.82 11.28 -17.43
C THR A 41 29.34 10.16 -16.51
N VAL A 42 30.24 9.60 -15.70
CA VAL A 42 29.95 8.54 -14.72
C VAL A 42 30.73 8.73 -13.42
N ASP A 43 30.10 8.44 -12.30
CA ASP A 43 30.69 8.41 -10.98
C ASP A 43 30.98 6.97 -10.56
N ILE A 44 32.19 6.70 -10.08
CA ILE A 44 32.67 5.39 -9.62
C ILE A 44 33.08 5.48 -8.15
N LEU A 45 32.43 4.70 -7.30
CA LEU A 45 32.73 4.56 -5.87
C LEU A 45 33.85 3.55 -5.63
N VAL A 46 34.73 3.86 -4.66
CA VAL A 46 35.85 3.00 -4.27
C VAL A 46 35.75 2.63 -2.81
N TYR A 47 35.45 1.37 -2.54
CA TYR A 47 35.56 0.82 -1.19
C TYR A 47 37.03 0.41 -0.93
N GLN A 48 37.55 0.67 0.28
CA GLN A 48 38.96 0.35 0.61
C GLN A 48 39.13 -1.18 0.66
N GLY A 49 40.21 -1.67 0.04
CA GLY A 49 40.65 -3.07 0.15
C GLY A 49 40.27 -3.99 -1.00
N LEU A 50 39.66 -3.49 -2.09
CA LEU A 50 39.17 -4.29 -3.20
C LEU A 50 39.81 -3.90 -4.57
N ASN A 51 39.54 -4.70 -5.61
CA ASN A 51 40.09 -4.64 -6.99
C ASN A 51 39.87 -3.30 -7.72
N GLU A 52 38.96 -2.46 -7.24
CA GLU A 52 38.43 -1.24 -7.85
C GLU A 52 39.48 -0.13 -7.89
N GLU A 53 40.39 -0.08 -6.90
CA GLU A 53 41.50 0.87 -6.91
C GLU A 53 42.47 0.60 -8.07
N LYS A 54 42.68 -0.68 -8.41
CA LYS A 54 43.50 -1.11 -9.55
C LYS A 54 42.82 -0.74 -10.87
N THR A 55 41.51 -0.97 -10.97
CA THR A 55 40.67 -0.60 -12.12
C THR A 55 40.72 0.90 -12.39
N ILE A 56 40.56 1.74 -11.36
CA ILE A 56 40.63 3.19 -11.51
C ILE A 56 42.02 3.67 -11.88
N LYS A 57 43.09 3.06 -11.33
CA LYS A 57 44.46 3.34 -11.77
C LYS A 57 44.67 3.00 -13.24
N GLN A 58 44.08 1.91 -13.74
CA GLN A 58 44.13 1.54 -15.16
C GLN A 58 43.34 2.52 -16.03
N MET A 59 42.11 2.89 -15.65
CA MET A 59 41.32 3.91 -16.36
C MET A 59 42.03 5.26 -16.43
N LYS A 60 42.58 5.74 -15.31
CA LYS A 60 43.36 6.99 -15.27
C LYS A 60 44.57 6.96 -16.20
N LYS A 61 45.21 5.79 -16.35
CA LYS A 61 46.34 5.60 -17.27
C LYS A 61 45.90 5.62 -18.74
N LEU A 62 44.75 5.03 -19.05
CA LEU A 62 44.19 4.92 -20.40
C LEU A 62 43.55 6.23 -20.90
N PHE A 63 42.89 6.99 -20.03
CA PHE A 63 42.07 8.16 -20.39
C PHE A 63 42.67 9.49 -19.90
N LYS A 64 44.00 9.59 -19.93
CA LYS A 64 44.90 10.57 -19.28
C LYS A 64 44.57 12.08 -19.37
N ASN A 65 43.60 12.51 -20.17
CA ASN A 65 43.43 13.92 -20.60
C ASN A 65 42.07 14.58 -20.31
N LYS A 66 41.20 14.06 -19.43
CA LYS A 66 39.95 14.76 -19.07
C LYS A 66 39.82 14.88 -17.56
N GLN A 67 39.68 16.13 -17.12
CA GLN A 67 39.76 16.61 -15.73
C GLN A 67 38.95 15.76 -14.75
N ILE A 68 39.64 15.12 -13.81
CA ILE A 68 39.05 14.45 -12.66
C ILE A 68 38.87 15.53 -11.58
N ARG A 69 37.66 16.04 -11.39
CA ARG A 69 37.31 16.81 -10.20
C ARG A 69 36.93 15.82 -9.10
N THR A 70 37.78 15.69 -8.09
CA THR A 70 37.48 14.96 -6.86
C THR A 70 36.82 15.92 -5.87
N GLU A 71 35.51 15.81 -5.67
CA GLU A 71 34.89 16.37 -4.45
C GLU A 71 34.92 15.30 -3.36
N HIS A 72 35.58 15.64 -2.25
CA HIS A 72 35.83 14.70 -1.16
C HIS A 72 34.61 14.62 -0.23
N ARG A 73 33.72 13.68 -0.50
CA ARG A 73 32.99 12.96 0.56
C ARG A 73 33.10 11.47 0.27
N ALA A 74 34.01 10.80 0.97
CA ALA A 74 34.01 9.33 1.07
C ALA A 74 34.18 8.50 -0.23
N ARG A 75 35.22 8.78 -1.05
CA ARG A 75 35.80 7.85 -2.07
C ARG A 75 35.06 7.67 -3.42
N CYS A 76 34.52 8.73 -4.01
CA CYS A 76 33.93 8.71 -5.37
C CYS A 76 34.84 9.39 -6.42
N TYR A 77 34.86 8.88 -7.67
CA TYR A 77 35.58 9.45 -8.82
C TYR A 77 34.65 9.65 -10.02
N LYS A 78 34.59 10.89 -10.53
CA LYS A 78 33.83 11.27 -11.74
C LYS A 78 34.68 11.17 -13.01
N PHE A 79 34.18 10.50 -14.04
CA PHE A 79 34.84 10.25 -15.32
C PHE A 79 33.98 10.72 -16.50
N PHE A 80 34.59 11.46 -17.43
CA PHE A 80 33.96 11.81 -18.70
C PHE A 80 34.16 10.69 -19.72
N LEU A 81 33.07 10.31 -20.39
CA LEU A 81 33.02 9.13 -21.24
C LEU A 81 32.99 9.51 -22.72
N ASP A 82 34.00 9.05 -23.45
CA ASP A 82 33.94 8.89 -24.91
C ASP A 82 33.63 7.42 -25.26
N ASP A 83 33.45 7.13 -26.55
CA ASP A 83 33.08 5.78 -27.01
C ASP A 83 34.12 4.71 -26.64
N THR A 84 35.39 5.09 -26.47
CA THR A 84 36.44 4.16 -26.05
C THR A 84 36.32 3.86 -24.56
N ALA A 85 36.08 4.88 -23.73
CA ALA A 85 35.82 4.73 -22.31
C ALA A 85 34.56 3.90 -22.02
N LYS A 86 33.47 4.14 -22.76
CA LYS A 86 32.23 3.36 -22.65
C LYS A 86 32.48 1.88 -22.90
N LYS A 87 33.07 1.54 -24.06
CA LYS A 87 33.38 0.14 -24.42
C LYS A 87 34.29 -0.54 -23.38
N TRP A 88 35.25 0.20 -22.83
CA TRP A 88 36.14 -0.32 -21.82
C TRP A 88 35.41 -0.61 -20.50
N ILE A 89 34.52 0.28 -20.06
CA ILE A 89 33.70 0.08 -18.85
C ILE A 89 32.82 -1.17 -18.98
N LEU A 90 32.15 -1.34 -20.13
CA LEU A 90 31.32 -2.50 -20.42
C LEU A 90 32.14 -3.80 -20.40
N ALA A 91 33.31 -3.79 -21.03
CA ALA A 91 34.18 -4.98 -21.11
C ALA A 91 34.78 -5.41 -19.76
N ASN A 92 34.81 -4.52 -18.76
CA ASN A 92 35.37 -4.80 -17.44
C ASN A 92 34.30 -4.95 -16.34
N ASN A 93 33.01 -4.97 -16.73
CA ASN A 93 31.84 -5.12 -15.86
C ASN A 93 31.91 -4.31 -14.56
N LEU A 94 31.99 -2.98 -14.69
CA LEU A 94 32.10 -2.07 -13.54
C LEU A 94 30.75 -1.68 -12.92
N SER A 95 29.71 -2.50 -13.14
CA SER A 95 28.34 -2.21 -12.71
C SER A 95 28.19 -2.19 -11.18
N GLU A 96 29.05 -2.90 -10.45
CA GLU A 96 29.03 -2.97 -8.98
C GLU A 96 29.69 -1.78 -8.28
N CYS A 97 30.61 -1.09 -8.96
CA CYS A 97 31.34 0.06 -8.41
C CYS A 97 30.92 1.40 -9.02
N THR A 98 30.00 1.40 -9.98
CA THR A 98 29.44 2.62 -10.58
C THR A 98 28.27 3.11 -9.75
N SER A 99 28.26 4.39 -9.39
CA SER A 99 27.20 4.99 -8.56
C SER A 99 26.24 5.84 -9.36
N VAL A 100 26.70 6.77 -10.20
CA VAL A 100 25.78 7.72 -10.87
C VAL A 100 26.19 7.93 -12.31
N ILE A 101 25.23 7.93 -13.23
CA ILE A 101 25.43 8.11 -14.67
C ILE A 101 24.74 9.41 -15.10
N TYR A 102 25.43 10.22 -15.90
CA TYR A 102 24.96 11.54 -16.35
C TYR A 102 24.89 11.65 -17.88
N ASP A 103 23.93 12.45 -18.37
CA ASP A 103 23.85 12.85 -19.78
C ASP A 103 24.84 13.98 -20.13
N LYS A 104 24.82 14.42 -21.40
CA LYS A 104 25.67 15.51 -21.92
C LYS A 104 25.44 16.88 -21.28
N ASN A 105 24.32 17.04 -20.56
CA ASN A 105 23.94 18.28 -19.88
C ASN A 105 24.17 18.17 -18.36
N GLU A 106 24.91 17.16 -17.89
CA GLU A 106 25.15 16.87 -16.47
C GLU A 106 23.87 16.49 -15.68
N ASN A 107 22.78 16.07 -16.34
CA ASN A 107 21.61 15.53 -15.65
C ASN A 107 21.85 14.06 -15.29
N VAL A 108 21.46 13.66 -14.07
CA VAL A 108 21.45 12.24 -13.69
C VAL A 108 20.44 11.48 -14.54
N ILE A 109 20.90 10.41 -15.19
CA ILE A 109 20.06 9.50 -15.97
C ILE A 109 19.92 8.12 -15.32
N ALA A 110 20.83 7.76 -14.40
CA ALA A 110 20.70 6.57 -13.57
C ALA A 110 21.55 6.65 -12.29
N ASP A 111 21.10 6.01 -11.20
CA ASP A 111 21.84 5.80 -9.96
C ASP A 111 21.90 4.30 -9.62
N PHE A 112 23.11 3.75 -9.68
CA PHE A 112 23.47 2.35 -9.48
C PHE A 112 24.03 2.08 -8.07
N ASN A 113 23.54 2.78 -7.04
CA ASN A 113 23.74 2.31 -5.66
C ASN A 113 23.10 0.91 -5.46
N ARG A 114 23.43 0.22 -4.37
CA ARG A 114 23.14 -1.21 -4.11
C ARG A 114 21.69 -1.70 -4.40
N HIS A 115 20.73 -0.79 -4.59
CA HIS A 115 19.31 -1.07 -4.89
C HIS A 115 18.79 -0.07 -5.95
N VAL A 116 18.88 -0.40 -7.24
CA VAL A 116 18.93 0.58 -8.35
C VAL A 116 17.70 1.50 -8.45
N SER A 117 17.95 2.81 -8.66
CA SER A 117 16.94 3.84 -8.97
C SER A 117 17.22 4.50 -10.34
N PHE A 118 16.24 4.49 -11.24
CA PHE A 118 16.36 5.04 -12.61
C PHE A 118 15.55 6.33 -12.84
N TYR A 119 16.15 7.29 -13.56
CA TYR A 119 15.51 8.52 -14.05
C TYR A 119 15.66 8.65 -15.57
N GLU A 120 14.72 8.11 -16.33
CA GLU A 120 14.51 8.60 -17.69
C GLU A 120 13.55 9.79 -17.62
N LYS A 121 13.98 10.97 -18.06
CA LYS A 121 13.08 12.12 -18.24
C LYS A 121 12.19 11.83 -19.44
N VAL A 122 11.15 11.03 -19.22
CA VAL A 122 10.08 10.84 -20.17
C VAL A 122 9.32 12.15 -20.24
N SER A 123 9.06 12.67 -21.45
CA SER A 123 8.11 13.76 -21.64
C SER A 123 6.70 13.23 -21.38
N MET A 124 6.39 12.93 -20.12
CA MET A 124 5.01 12.75 -19.71
C MET A 124 4.37 14.13 -19.68
N ALA A 125 3.19 14.23 -20.28
CA ALA A 125 2.30 15.35 -20.05
C ALA A 125 1.84 15.29 -18.59
N ASN A 126 2.72 15.67 -17.66
CA ASN A 126 2.39 15.76 -16.26
C ASN A 126 1.56 17.02 -16.08
N SER A 127 0.26 16.84 -15.88
CA SER A 127 -0.56 17.87 -15.27
C SER A 127 -0.12 18.00 -13.81
N ILE A 128 0.63 19.06 -13.50
CA ILE A 128 0.87 19.44 -12.11
C ILE A 128 -0.48 19.89 -11.55
N LEU A 129 -1.08 19.07 -10.71
CA LEU A 129 -2.22 19.46 -9.90
C LEU A 129 -1.70 20.27 -8.71
N LEU A 130 -1.90 21.59 -8.77
CA LEU A 130 -1.71 22.45 -7.62
C LEU A 130 -2.83 22.17 -6.63
N VAL A 131 -2.54 21.32 -5.65
CA VAL A 131 -3.43 21.02 -4.53
C VAL A 131 -3.05 21.87 -3.31
N LYS A 132 -4.04 22.36 -2.56
CA LYS A 132 -3.81 23.11 -1.33
C LYS A 132 -3.32 22.21 -0.19
N GLU A 133 -3.71 20.94 -0.22
CA GLU A 133 -3.33 19.89 0.71
C GLU A 133 -2.96 18.63 -0.07
N LEU A 134 -2.01 17.84 0.42
CA LEU A 134 -1.68 16.57 -0.21
C LEU A 134 -2.89 15.62 -0.10
N PRO A 135 -3.29 14.93 -1.18
CA PRO A 135 -4.37 13.95 -1.11
C PRO A 135 -3.97 12.76 -0.23
N ILE A 136 -4.97 12.11 0.37
CA ILE A 136 -4.75 10.89 1.15
C ILE A 136 -4.08 9.85 0.26
N GLN A 137 -2.99 9.28 0.73
CA GLN A 137 -2.30 8.19 0.03
C GLN A 137 -2.93 6.86 0.42
N ILE A 138 -3.32 6.06 -0.57
CA ILE A 138 -3.97 4.78 -0.34
C ILE A 138 -3.28 3.66 -1.09
N GLU A 139 -3.32 2.47 -0.52
CA GLU A 139 -2.91 1.22 -1.14
C GLU A 139 -4.13 0.33 -1.29
N ILE A 140 -4.30 -0.31 -2.46
CA ILE A 140 -5.44 -1.18 -2.74
C ILE A 140 -4.95 -2.59 -3.05
N TYR A 141 -5.43 -3.56 -2.28
CA TYR A 141 -5.10 -4.98 -2.41
C TYR A 141 -6.37 -5.77 -2.73
N ASN A 142 -6.27 -6.68 -3.68
CA ASN A 142 -7.32 -7.66 -3.97
C ASN A 142 -6.76 -9.06 -3.79
N ARG A 143 -7.31 -9.82 -2.83
CA ARG A 143 -6.98 -11.23 -2.63
C ARG A 143 -7.94 -12.09 -3.44
N GLU A 144 -7.42 -12.96 -4.30
CA GLU A 144 -8.27 -13.89 -5.07
C GLU A 144 -8.88 -15.01 -4.21
N ILE A 145 -8.28 -15.30 -3.05
CA ILE A 145 -8.75 -16.33 -2.12
C ILE A 145 -9.04 -15.70 -0.77
N ASP A 146 -10.26 -15.24 -0.58
CA ASP A 146 -10.76 -14.93 0.76
C ASP A 146 -11.02 -16.22 1.52
N ARG A 147 -10.36 -16.38 2.67
CA ARG A 147 -10.40 -17.62 3.44
C ARG A 147 -11.60 -17.76 4.37
N GLU A 148 -12.39 -16.71 4.60
CA GLU A 148 -13.61 -16.76 5.42
C GLU A 148 -14.44 -15.48 5.19
N TRP A 149 -15.52 -15.57 4.41
CA TRP A 149 -16.42 -14.43 4.19
C TRP A 149 -17.42 -14.29 5.34
N GLU A 150 -17.33 -13.20 6.10
CA GLU A 150 -18.41 -12.78 6.99
C GLU A 150 -19.61 -12.19 6.22
N ILE A 151 -19.39 -11.76 4.96
CA ILE A 151 -20.38 -11.12 4.09
C ILE A 151 -20.59 -11.94 2.81
N GLU A 152 -21.85 -12.27 2.52
CA GLU A 152 -22.27 -12.96 1.30
C GLU A 152 -23.14 -12.00 0.46
N LEU A 153 -22.58 -11.52 -0.65
CA LEU A 153 -23.33 -10.76 -1.66
C LEU A 153 -23.99 -11.72 -2.67
N GLN A 154 -25.04 -11.27 -3.36
CA GLN A 154 -25.79 -12.11 -4.32
C GLN A 154 -24.96 -12.64 -5.51
N ASP A 155 -23.85 -11.97 -5.86
CA ASP A 155 -22.93 -12.36 -6.94
C ASP A 155 -21.52 -12.68 -6.41
N GLN A 156 -20.60 -13.07 -7.29
CA GLN A 156 -19.18 -13.32 -6.96
C GLN A 156 -18.47 -12.03 -6.53
N ALA A 157 -18.65 -11.66 -5.27
CA ALA A 157 -17.98 -10.53 -4.65
C ALA A 157 -16.48 -10.80 -4.50
N LYS A 158 -15.72 -9.71 -4.55
CA LYS A 158 -14.30 -9.67 -4.17
C LYS A 158 -14.12 -8.71 -3.00
N SER A 159 -13.15 -9.00 -2.15
CA SER A 159 -12.70 -8.08 -1.11
C SER A 159 -11.57 -7.22 -1.62
N TYR A 160 -11.79 -5.91 -1.60
CA TYR A 160 -10.76 -4.91 -1.86
C TYR A 160 -10.35 -4.28 -0.54
N TYR A 161 -9.13 -4.57 -0.10
CA TYR A 161 -8.54 -3.98 1.10
C TYR A 161 -7.92 -2.65 0.71
N ILE A 162 -8.36 -1.57 1.36
CA ILE A 162 -7.82 -0.23 1.15
C ILE A 162 -7.23 0.26 2.47
N SER A 163 -5.91 0.44 2.48
CA SER A 163 -5.17 0.96 3.64
C SER A 163 -4.62 2.35 3.35
N THR A 164 -4.36 3.08 4.43
CA THR A 164 -3.68 4.38 4.43
C THR A 164 -2.87 4.52 5.71
N HIS A 165 -2.16 5.63 5.87
CA HIS A 165 -1.50 5.93 7.13
C HIS A 165 -2.55 6.08 8.24
N TYR A 166 -2.29 5.50 9.43
CA TYR A 166 -3.23 5.41 10.55
C TYR A 166 -4.00 6.71 10.85
N ASP A 167 -3.30 7.85 10.89
CA ASP A 167 -3.91 9.17 11.16
C ASP A 167 -4.99 9.61 10.14
N TRP A 168 -5.10 8.92 9.00
CA TRP A 168 -6.02 9.26 7.91
C TRP A 168 -7.16 8.25 7.73
N ILE A 169 -7.20 7.16 8.50
CA ILE A 169 -8.16 6.09 8.25
C ILE A 169 -9.61 6.52 8.51
N GLU A 170 -9.87 7.28 9.57
CA GLU A 170 -11.21 7.80 9.88
C GLU A 170 -11.71 8.72 8.78
N LYS A 171 -10.84 9.62 8.31
CA LYS A 171 -11.15 10.55 7.23
C LYS A 171 -11.43 9.79 5.93
N LEU A 172 -10.58 8.83 5.59
CA LEU A 172 -10.76 7.98 4.40
C LEU A 172 -12.09 7.22 4.47
N ALA A 173 -12.40 6.61 5.61
CA ALA A 173 -13.63 5.85 5.81
C ALA A 173 -14.87 6.74 5.69
N PHE A 174 -14.85 7.92 6.34
CA PHE A 174 -15.95 8.88 6.26
C PHE A 174 -16.18 9.37 4.82
N GLU A 175 -15.11 9.79 4.12
CA GLU A 175 -15.20 10.25 2.73
C GLU A 175 -15.65 9.11 1.80
N THR A 176 -15.22 7.88 2.06
CA THR A 176 -15.67 6.72 1.29
C THR A 176 -17.17 6.49 1.47
N ILE A 177 -17.69 6.55 2.69
CA ILE A 177 -19.14 6.39 2.93
C ILE A 177 -19.95 7.47 2.21
N GLU A 178 -19.54 8.73 2.31
CA GLU A 178 -20.20 9.86 1.64
C GLU A 178 -20.21 9.71 0.10
N ASN A 179 -19.21 9.03 -0.47
CA ASN A 179 -19.12 8.79 -1.91
C ASN A 179 -19.92 7.55 -2.36
N LEU A 180 -20.05 6.54 -1.49
CA LEU A 180 -20.66 5.25 -1.85
C LEU A 180 -22.16 5.19 -1.60
N TYR A 181 -22.65 5.82 -0.54
CA TYR A 181 -24.00 5.59 -0.05
C TYR A 181 -24.87 6.85 -0.11
N PHE A 182 -26.17 6.63 -0.24
CA PHE A 182 -27.16 7.68 -0.08
C PHE A 182 -27.84 7.57 1.28
N TYR A 183 -28.20 8.71 1.85
CA TYR A 183 -29.00 8.73 3.06
C TYR A 183 -30.49 8.45 2.78
N PRO A 184 -31.19 7.70 3.66
CA PRO A 184 -30.66 7.06 4.85
C PRO A 184 -29.84 5.79 4.54
N LEU A 185 -28.81 5.53 5.33
CA LEU A 185 -27.97 4.34 5.25
C LEU A 185 -28.00 3.53 6.55
N SER A 186 -27.56 2.28 6.49
CA SER A 186 -27.55 1.36 7.64
C SER A 186 -26.13 1.07 8.11
N ILE A 187 -25.91 1.21 9.41
CA ILE A 187 -24.68 0.81 10.08
C ILE A 187 -24.99 -0.32 11.04
N TYR A 188 -24.29 -1.44 10.89
CA TYR A 188 -24.28 -2.53 11.87
C TYR A 188 -23.06 -2.42 12.76
N ILE A 189 -23.25 -2.54 14.07
CA ILE A 189 -22.16 -2.58 15.03
C ILE A 189 -22.38 -3.65 16.09
N GLU A 190 -21.27 -4.18 16.59
CA GLU A 190 -21.24 -5.03 17.77
C GLU A 190 -20.67 -4.29 18.98
N LYS A 191 -21.08 -4.75 20.16
CA LYS A 191 -20.56 -4.25 21.42
C LYS A 191 -20.47 -5.37 22.46
N HIS A 192 -19.82 -5.10 23.58
CA HIS A 192 -19.77 -6.03 24.70
C HIS A 192 -21.12 -6.13 25.46
N ASP A 193 -21.42 -7.32 25.96
CA ASP A 193 -22.65 -7.76 26.66
C ASP A 193 -23.24 -6.72 27.64
N GLY A 194 -22.40 -6.10 28.47
CA GLY A 194 -22.84 -5.20 29.54
C GLY A 194 -23.47 -3.87 29.11
N GLU A 195 -23.44 -3.54 27.82
CA GLU A 195 -23.75 -2.19 27.32
C GLU A 195 -25.03 -2.11 26.50
N GLN A 196 -25.74 -3.23 26.30
CA GLN A 196 -26.92 -3.29 25.43
C GLN A 196 -27.99 -2.25 25.78
N TYR A 197 -28.46 -2.25 27.03
CA TYR A 197 -29.53 -1.35 27.46
C TYR A 197 -29.11 0.12 27.38
N GLN A 198 -27.87 0.41 27.75
CA GLN A 198 -27.33 1.77 27.71
C GLN A 198 -27.25 2.27 26.26
N MET A 199 -26.79 1.41 25.34
CA MET A 199 -26.69 1.75 23.93
C MET A 199 -28.06 1.95 23.27
N GLN A 200 -29.03 1.07 23.53
CA GLN A 200 -30.40 1.25 23.05
C GLN A 200 -31.01 2.58 23.54
N LYS A 201 -30.67 2.99 24.75
CA LYS A 201 -31.14 4.25 25.34
C LYS A 201 -30.44 5.47 24.75
N ASP A 202 -29.11 5.47 24.69
CA ASP A 202 -28.31 6.63 24.26
C ASP A 202 -28.45 6.90 22.76
N TRP A 203 -28.67 5.83 21.97
CA TRP A 203 -28.72 5.89 20.51
C TRP A 203 -30.14 5.75 19.94
N ALA A 204 -31.18 5.80 20.79
CA ALA A 204 -32.58 5.73 20.37
C ALA A 204 -32.96 6.72 19.25
N LYS A 205 -32.33 7.92 19.25
CA LYS A 205 -32.55 8.97 18.24
C LYS A 205 -32.19 8.53 16.80
N TYR A 206 -31.29 7.56 16.65
CA TYR A 206 -30.85 7.01 15.36
C TYR A 206 -31.62 5.76 14.93
N GLY A 207 -32.78 5.48 15.56
CA GLY A 207 -33.58 4.30 15.25
C GLY A 207 -32.82 3.00 15.53
N VAL A 208 -32.02 2.99 16.60
CA VAL A 208 -31.20 1.82 16.97
C VAL A 208 -32.10 0.60 17.21
N GLU A 209 -31.80 -0.48 16.51
CA GLU A 209 -32.47 -1.76 16.64
C GLU A 209 -31.49 -2.80 17.13
N TYR A 210 -31.79 -3.46 18.25
CA TYR A 210 -31.01 -4.59 18.73
C TYR A 210 -31.31 -5.84 17.91
N ILE A 211 -30.27 -6.61 17.64
CA ILE A 211 -30.34 -7.93 17.03
C ILE A 211 -29.39 -8.88 17.75
N ASP A 212 -29.83 -10.12 17.94
CA ASP A 212 -28.96 -11.20 18.37
C ASP A 212 -27.96 -11.51 17.24
N SER A 213 -26.67 -11.23 17.47
CA SER A 213 -25.60 -11.49 16.51
C SER A 213 -25.31 -12.98 16.34
N GLY A 214 -25.73 -13.81 17.30
CA GLY A 214 -25.33 -15.21 17.44
C GLY A 214 -23.87 -15.40 17.91
N GLN A 215 -23.08 -14.33 18.04
CA GLN A 215 -21.68 -14.38 18.44
C GLN A 215 -21.53 -14.47 19.96
N ARG A 216 -20.61 -15.34 20.40
CA ARG A 216 -20.27 -15.49 21.81
C ARG A 216 -18.77 -15.48 21.99
N VAL A 217 -18.30 -14.69 22.95
CA VAL A 217 -16.87 -14.56 23.28
C VAL A 217 -16.60 -15.08 24.68
N PHE A 218 -15.39 -15.61 24.90
CA PHE A 218 -14.93 -15.92 26.25
C PHE A 218 -14.55 -14.62 26.94
N THR A 219 -15.15 -14.38 28.10
CA THR A 219 -14.81 -13.22 28.94
C THR A 219 -14.68 -13.63 30.40
N LEU A 220 -14.05 -12.75 31.20
CA LEU A 220 -13.72 -13.00 32.60
C LEU A 220 -14.61 -12.16 33.51
N SER A 221 -15.17 -12.79 34.54
CA SER A 221 -15.80 -12.09 35.67
C SER A 221 -15.07 -12.41 36.97
N SER A 222 -15.46 -11.74 38.05
CA SER A 222 -15.03 -12.11 39.42
C SER A 222 -15.40 -13.54 39.82
N LYS A 223 -16.27 -14.23 39.06
CA LYS A 223 -16.68 -15.62 39.26
C LYS A 223 -16.00 -16.61 38.30
N GLY A 224 -15.07 -16.16 37.47
CA GLY A 224 -14.33 -16.97 36.50
C GLY A 224 -14.69 -16.67 35.04
N MET A 225 -14.18 -17.51 34.13
CA MET A 225 -14.43 -17.40 32.70
C MET A 225 -15.83 -17.88 32.33
N TYR A 226 -16.50 -17.16 31.43
CA TYR A 226 -17.80 -17.52 30.89
C TYR A 226 -17.91 -17.10 29.43
N HIS A 227 -18.93 -17.63 28.75
CA HIS A 227 -19.30 -17.16 27.41
C HIS A 227 -20.29 -16.00 27.54
N ALA A 228 -19.91 -14.82 27.05
CA ALA A 228 -20.78 -13.67 26.93
C ALA A 228 -21.32 -13.55 25.50
N GLU A 229 -22.56 -13.07 25.38
CA GLU A 229 -23.12 -12.69 24.09
C GLU A 229 -22.50 -11.38 23.62
N VAL A 230 -22.26 -11.24 22.32
CA VAL A 230 -21.88 -9.97 21.71
C VAL A 230 -23.13 -9.34 21.10
N PRO A 231 -23.81 -8.40 21.77
CA PRO A 231 -25.00 -7.77 21.22
C PRO A 231 -24.68 -7.02 19.92
N GLY A 232 -25.52 -7.22 18.91
CA GLY A 232 -25.46 -6.50 17.63
C GLY A 232 -26.54 -5.42 17.54
N PHE A 233 -26.26 -4.36 16.80
CA PHE A 233 -27.18 -3.25 16.61
C PHE A 233 -27.17 -2.75 15.16
N PHE A 234 -28.35 -2.43 14.64
CA PHE A 234 -28.49 -1.62 13.45
C PHE A 234 -28.84 -0.19 13.81
N LEU A 235 -28.12 0.75 13.22
CA LEU A 235 -28.38 2.19 13.27
C LEU A 235 -28.86 2.64 11.89
N THR A 236 -29.85 3.53 11.85
CA THR A 236 -30.28 4.21 10.63
C THR A 236 -29.76 5.64 10.67
N VAL A 237 -28.79 5.94 9.82
CA VAL A 237 -28.19 7.29 9.71
C VAL A 237 -28.90 8.05 8.60
N LYS A 238 -29.43 9.24 8.91
CA LYS A 238 -30.32 9.98 8.00
C LYS A 238 -29.64 11.11 7.23
N ASN A 239 -28.44 11.52 7.63
CA ASN A 239 -27.70 12.61 7.01
C ASN A 239 -26.23 12.61 7.47
N THR A 240 -25.41 13.45 6.83
CA THR A 240 -23.99 13.64 7.11
C THR A 240 -23.69 14.05 8.55
N ASP A 241 -24.54 14.86 9.19
CA ASP A 241 -24.30 15.29 10.58
C ASP A 241 -24.51 14.13 11.57
N GLU A 242 -25.51 13.28 11.32
CA GLU A 242 -25.68 12.03 12.08
C GLU A 242 -24.51 11.07 11.86
N LEU A 243 -23.98 10.97 10.63
CA LEU A 243 -22.81 10.12 10.33
C LEU A 243 -21.59 10.58 11.12
N LYS A 244 -21.33 11.89 11.19
CA LYS A 244 -20.20 12.44 11.98
C LYS A 244 -20.29 12.04 13.44
N VAL A 245 -21.47 12.16 14.04
CA VAL A 245 -21.67 11.78 15.44
C VAL A 245 -21.45 10.28 15.65
N VAL A 246 -21.93 9.43 14.73
CA VAL A 246 -21.66 7.98 14.79
C VAL A 246 -20.16 7.70 14.68
N PHE A 247 -19.43 8.41 13.81
CA PHE A 247 -17.99 8.25 13.69
C PHE A 247 -17.26 8.68 14.97
N GLU A 248 -17.57 9.86 15.49
CA GLU A 248 -16.95 10.39 16.71
C GLU A 248 -17.17 9.51 17.94
N GLU A 249 -18.36 8.93 18.07
CA GLU A 249 -18.74 8.23 19.29
C GLU A 249 -18.72 6.70 19.17
N LEU A 250 -18.67 6.10 17.98
CA LEU A 250 -18.79 4.63 17.81
C LEU A 250 -17.74 4.01 16.89
N PHE A 251 -17.02 4.79 16.08
CA PHE A 251 -15.98 4.23 15.20
C PHE A 251 -14.86 3.54 15.98
N TYR A 252 -14.62 3.96 17.23
CA TYR A 252 -13.66 3.29 18.14
C TYR A 252 -13.90 1.77 18.29
N LEU A 253 -15.14 1.30 18.08
CA LEU A 253 -15.48 -0.13 18.16
C LEU A 253 -14.77 -0.94 17.06
N ALA A 254 -14.62 -0.37 15.86
CA ALA A 254 -13.86 -1.00 14.78
C ALA A 254 -12.40 -1.22 15.17
N TYR A 255 -11.79 -0.28 15.91
CA TYR A 255 -10.43 -0.43 16.45
C TYR A 255 -10.32 -1.47 17.56
N GLN A 256 -11.43 -1.87 18.17
CA GLN A 256 -11.48 -2.93 19.20
C GLN A 256 -11.72 -4.32 18.60
N ASN A 257 -11.71 -4.45 17.27
CA ASN A 257 -12.08 -5.65 16.52
C ASN A 257 -13.55 -6.06 16.70
N ASP A 258 -14.42 -5.13 17.08
CA ASP A 258 -15.86 -5.34 16.98
C ASP A 258 -16.32 -5.06 15.54
N ALA A 259 -17.30 -5.81 15.06
CA ALA A 259 -17.82 -5.61 13.71
C ALA A 259 -18.39 -4.21 13.57
N PHE A 260 -17.96 -3.49 12.53
CA PHE A 260 -18.52 -2.22 12.10
C PHE A 260 -18.75 -2.30 10.59
N ILE A 261 -20.00 -2.30 10.17
CA ILE A 261 -20.38 -2.57 8.78
C ILE A 261 -21.31 -1.49 8.29
N VAL A 262 -21.01 -0.92 7.13
CA VAL A 262 -21.82 0.12 6.49
C VAL A 262 -22.39 -0.43 5.20
N SER A 263 -23.69 -0.21 5.01
CA SER A 263 -24.46 -0.73 3.88
C SER A 263 -25.58 0.23 3.50
N GLN A 264 -26.04 0.15 2.24
CA GLN A 264 -27.15 0.98 1.78
C GLN A 264 -28.46 0.53 2.45
N ASN A 265 -28.64 -0.79 2.55
CA ASN A 265 -29.82 -1.41 3.12
C ASN A 265 -29.45 -2.27 4.31
N LYS A 266 -30.38 -2.38 5.27
CA LYS A 266 -30.21 -3.25 6.43
C LYS A 266 -29.89 -4.68 5.98
N LEU A 267 -28.80 -5.23 6.51
CA LEU A 267 -28.31 -6.57 6.18
C LEU A 267 -29.16 -7.66 6.83
N ASN A 268 -29.34 -8.78 6.13
CA ASN A 268 -29.95 -9.98 6.71
C ASN A 268 -28.88 -10.81 7.40
N ILE A 269 -28.99 -11.01 8.71
CA ILE A 269 -28.05 -11.82 9.48
C ILE A 269 -28.53 -13.25 9.55
N ARG A 270 -27.71 -14.20 9.07
CA ARG A 270 -27.91 -15.62 9.32
C ARG A 270 -26.99 -16.05 10.46
N THR A 271 -27.59 -16.39 11.59
CA THR A 271 -26.88 -16.90 12.77
C THR A 271 -26.64 -18.41 12.66
N GLY A 272 -25.48 -18.88 13.13
CA GLY A 272 -24.98 -20.24 12.95
C GLY A 272 -23.62 -20.45 13.62
N ARG A 273 -22.80 -21.40 13.13
CA ARG A 273 -21.42 -21.59 13.63
C ARG A 273 -20.54 -20.36 13.35
N ASN A 274 -20.76 -19.75 12.18
CA ASN A 274 -20.24 -18.44 11.79
C ASN A 274 -21.46 -17.56 11.46
N ARG A 275 -21.37 -16.27 11.78
CA ARG A 275 -22.34 -15.27 11.36
C ARG A 275 -22.09 -14.93 9.89
N ILE A 276 -23.16 -14.86 9.10
CA ILE A 276 -23.08 -14.45 7.69
C ILE A 276 -24.07 -13.32 7.46
N PHE A 277 -23.58 -12.18 6.96
CA PHE A 277 -24.41 -11.08 6.48
C PHE A 277 -24.76 -11.30 5.02
N LYS A 278 -26.05 -11.26 4.70
CA LYS A 278 -26.54 -11.32 3.33
C LYS A 278 -27.03 -9.96 2.90
N SER A 279 -26.62 -9.55 1.70
CA SER A 279 -27.12 -8.32 1.07
C SER A 279 -27.40 -8.49 -0.41
N GLY A 280 -28.35 -7.68 -0.88
CA GLY A 280 -28.52 -7.40 -2.31
C GLY A 280 -27.76 -6.15 -2.78
N ASP A 281 -27.02 -5.50 -1.89
CA ASP A 281 -26.20 -4.33 -2.24
C ASP A 281 -24.97 -4.74 -3.06
N GLU A 282 -24.56 -3.89 -4.01
CA GLU A 282 -23.37 -4.13 -4.85
C GLU A 282 -22.04 -3.92 -4.10
N ILE A 283 -22.08 -3.15 -3.01
CA ILE A 283 -20.93 -2.78 -2.20
C ILE A 283 -21.35 -2.78 -0.73
N ILE A 284 -20.52 -3.41 0.09
CA ILE A 284 -20.55 -3.28 1.56
C ILE A 284 -19.17 -2.84 2.02
N LEU A 285 -19.15 -1.89 2.96
CA LEU A 285 -17.92 -1.43 3.58
C LEU A 285 -17.80 -2.04 4.97
N THR A 286 -16.68 -2.71 5.23
CA THR A 286 -16.26 -3.16 6.55
C THR A 286 -14.87 -2.60 6.87
N PHE A 287 -14.35 -2.99 8.03
CA PHE A 287 -13.02 -2.60 8.48
C PHE A 287 -12.18 -3.86 8.70
N ASP A 288 -10.89 -3.76 8.40
CA ASP A 288 -9.92 -4.80 8.74
C ASP A 288 -9.60 -4.74 10.24
N HIS A 289 -8.82 -5.70 10.74
CA HIS A 289 -8.39 -5.76 12.12
C HIS A 289 -7.81 -4.42 12.62
N ASP A 290 -8.20 -4.06 13.84
CA ASP A 290 -7.87 -2.78 14.51
C ASP A 290 -8.20 -1.53 13.66
N ALA A 291 -9.14 -1.63 12.72
CA ALA A 291 -9.49 -0.58 11.77
C ALA A 291 -8.27 0.03 11.05
N GLN A 292 -7.27 -0.78 10.69
CA GLN A 292 -6.08 -0.32 9.96
C GLN A 292 -6.34 -0.07 8.46
N GLY A 293 -7.46 -0.57 7.97
CA GLY A 293 -7.91 -0.40 6.59
C GLY A 293 -9.43 -0.55 6.49
N ILE A 294 -9.99 -0.04 5.40
CA ILE A 294 -11.36 -0.35 5.00
C ILE A 294 -11.35 -1.53 4.04
N VAL A 295 -12.38 -2.36 4.10
CA VAL A 295 -12.56 -3.49 3.18
C VAL A 295 -13.86 -3.26 2.43
N LEU A 296 -13.76 -3.12 1.11
CA LEU A 296 -14.92 -3.08 0.23
C LEU A 296 -15.21 -4.48 -0.27
N GLN A 297 -16.26 -5.09 0.26
CA GLN A 297 -16.88 -6.29 -0.30
C GLN A 297 -17.72 -5.83 -1.50
N SER A 298 -17.31 -6.19 -2.73
CA SER A 298 -17.98 -5.66 -3.91
C SER A 298 -18.05 -6.63 -5.08
N VAL A 299 -19.18 -6.59 -5.79
CA VAL A 299 -19.38 -7.26 -7.08
C VAL A 299 -18.80 -6.45 -8.25
N LEU A 300 -18.36 -5.22 -7.99
CA LEU A 300 -17.74 -4.36 -8.98
C LEU A 300 -16.34 -4.86 -9.33
N ASN A 301 -15.94 -4.62 -10.58
CA ASN A 301 -14.57 -4.88 -11.00
C ASN A 301 -13.59 -3.85 -10.42
N PHE A 302 -12.31 -4.21 -10.45
CA PHE A 302 -11.24 -3.40 -9.88
C PHE A 302 -11.19 -1.95 -10.42
N GLU A 303 -11.39 -1.74 -11.72
CA GLU A 303 -11.37 -0.39 -12.32
C GLU A 303 -12.51 0.50 -11.81
N LYS A 304 -13.70 -0.09 -11.59
CA LYS A 304 -14.81 0.62 -10.96
C LYS A 304 -14.50 0.96 -9.50
N VAL A 305 -13.96 0.02 -8.73
CA VAL A 305 -13.57 0.28 -7.34
C VAL A 305 -12.53 1.38 -7.25
N LYS A 306 -11.50 1.33 -8.11
CA LYS A 306 -10.48 2.37 -8.23
C LYS A 306 -11.08 3.75 -8.52
N SER A 307 -12.13 3.81 -9.34
CA SER A 307 -12.81 5.07 -9.68
C SER A 307 -13.60 5.70 -8.52
N LEU A 308 -13.77 4.99 -7.38
CA LEU A 308 -14.39 5.55 -6.17
C LEU A 308 -13.41 6.42 -5.38
N PHE A 309 -12.11 6.31 -5.66
CA PHE A 309 -11.03 6.99 -4.93
C PHE A 309 -10.33 8.09 -5.75
N THR A 310 -11.06 8.81 -6.60
CA THR A 310 -10.48 9.85 -7.49
C THR A 310 -9.80 11.00 -6.75
N ASN A 311 -10.19 11.24 -5.50
CA ASN A 311 -9.62 12.30 -4.66
C ASN A 311 -8.41 11.83 -3.83
N CYS A 312 -8.06 10.54 -3.92
CA CYS A 312 -6.91 9.95 -3.24
C CYS A 312 -5.76 9.75 -4.22
N MET A 313 -4.54 9.68 -3.69
CA MET A 313 -3.36 9.25 -4.43
C MET A 313 -3.15 7.76 -4.20
N ILE A 314 -3.36 6.95 -5.24
CA ILE A 314 -3.10 5.52 -5.14
C ILE A 314 -1.60 5.29 -5.30
N THR A 315 -0.94 4.86 -4.23
CA THR A 315 0.52 4.66 -4.16
C THR A 315 0.91 3.24 -4.52
N HIS A 316 0.04 2.26 -4.24
CA HIS A 316 0.29 0.85 -4.51
C HIS A 316 -0.98 0.11 -4.94
N ILE A 317 -0.84 -0.83 -5.87
CA ILE A 317 -1.89 -1.75 -6.31
C ILE A 317 -1.28 -3.15 -6.35
N GLN A 318 -1.82 -4.07 -5.56
CA GLN A 318 -1.45 -5.48 -5.60
C GLN A 318 -2.67 -6.32 -6.00
N GLN A 319 -2.50 -7.09 -7.08
CA GLN A 319 -3.43 -8.14 -7.47
C GLN A 319 -2.72 -9.47 -7.26
N GLU A 320 -3.13 -10.24 -6.26
CA GLU A 320 -2.64 -11.62 -6.11
C GLU A 320 -3.33 -12.49 -7.17
N SER A 321 -2.54 -13.21 -7.95
CA SER A 321 -2.96 -14.09 -9.07
C SER A 321 -2.74 -15.57 -8.76
#